data_AF-A0A959JBI6-F1
#
_entry.id   AF-A0A959JBI6-F1
#
_cell.length_a   1.000
_cell.length_b   1.000
_cell.length_c   1.000
_cell.angle_alpha   90.00
_cell.angle_beta   90.00
_cell.angle_gamma   90.00
#
_symmetry.space_group_name_H-M   'P 1'
#
loop_
_entity.id
_entity.type
_entity.pdbx_description
1 polymer ?
#
loop_
_entity_poly.entity_id
_entity_poly.type
_entity_poly.pdbx_seq_one_letter_code
_entity_poly.pdbx_strand_id
1 'polypeptide(L)'
;MPAPARGRLFQDRFSRPSGLANWVLRTDAIEDLYTKVVAQGLGLGRVEKGERVKPDGTVLSWYLTDPYPLPFDGAIPFLISWGNSPHPAASAPDAGKLTRMQINHPHPEAVLKYLDLLDVGIIVEKSLTFNLIAEIETPQGKVLLK
;
A
#
# COMPACT_ATOMS: atom_id res chain seq x y z
N MET A 1 -14.03 -5.93 22.01
CA MET A 1 -12.72 -5.26 21.97
C MET A 1 -12.95 -3.75 21.85
N PRO A 2 -12.32 -2.91 22.68
CA PRO A 2 -12.44 -1.46 22.56
C PRO A 2 -11.90 -0.97 21.21
N ALA A 3 -12.38 0.20 20.77
CA ALA A 3 -11.86 0.83 19.56
C ALA A 3 -10.39 1.24 19.80
N PRO A 4 -9.49 1.03 18.83
CA PRO A 4 -8.11 1.50 18.94
C PRO A 4 -8.06 3.02 19.07
N ALA A 5 -7.12 3.52 19.88
CA ALA A 5 -6.99 4.95 20.20
C ALA A 5 -6.76 5.84 18.96
N ARG A 6 -6.15 5.29 17.89
CA ARG A 6 -5.91 5.98 16.61
C ARG A 6 -7.04 5.78 15.58
N GLY A 7 -8.20 5.26 16.00
CA GLY A 7 -9.24 4.81 15.07
C GLY A 7 -8.81 3.58 14.28
N ARG A 8 -9.72 3.00 13.49
CA ARG A 8 -9.38 1.84 12.64
C ARG A 8 -8.87 2.33 11.29
N LEU A 9 -7.71 1.83 10.92
CA LEU A 9 -7.07 2.09 9.63
C LEU A 9 -8.05 1.79 8.47
N PHE A 10 -8.19 2.76 7.56
CA PHE A 10 -9.02 2.70 6.34
C PHE A 10 -10.52 2.50 6.54
N GLN A 11 -11.05 2.62 7.77
CA GLN A 11 -12.48 2.39 8.02
C GLN A 11 -13.38 3.35 7.23
N ASP A 12 -12.91 4.58 6.99
CA ASP A 12 -13.58 5.63 6.24
C ASP A 12 -13.43 5.51 4.72
N ARG A 13 -12.55 4.62 4.23
CA ARG A 13 -12.28 4.45 2.79
C ARG A 13 -13.32 3.58 2.07
N PHE A 14 -14.17 2.89 2.83
CA PHE A 14 -15.22 2.04 2.27
C PHE A 14 -16.56 2.79 2.29
N SER A 15 -16.83 3.55 1.22
CA SER A 15 -18.18 4.07 0.95
C SER A 15 -19.04 3.10 0.12
N ARG A 16 -18.45 2.00 -0.36
CA ARG A 16 -19.08 0.97 -1.20
C ARG A 16 -18.69 -0.44 -0.71
N PRO A 17 -19.49 -1.47 -1.04
CA PRO A 17 -19.22 -2.85 -0.62
C PRO A 17 -17.93 -3.43 -1.23
N SER A 18 -17.52 -2.93 -2.40
CA SER A 18 -16.28 -3.28 -3.07
C SER A 18 -15.52 -2.01 -3.46
N GLY A 19 -14.22 -2.02 -3.23
CA GLY A 19 -13.34 -0.89 -3.52
C GLY A 19 -11.95 -1.12 -2.96
N LEU A 20 -11.00 -0.31 -3.42
CA LEU A 20 -9.63 -0.35 -2.93
C LEU A 20 -9.47 0.59 -1.73
N ALA A 21 -9.06 0.03 -0.60
CA ALA A 21 -8.86 0.81 0.62
C ALA A 21 -7.53 1.59 0.59
N ASN A 22 -6.47 0.89 0.17
CA ASN A 22 -5.11 1.39 0.03
C ASN A 22 -4.25 0.37 -0.74
N TRP A 23 -2.98 0.67 -0.89
CA TRP A 23 -1.95 -0.19 -1.45
C TRP A 23 -0.63 0.00 -0.70
N VAL A 24 0.28 -0.95 -0.88
CA VAL A 24 1.55 -1.03 -0.17
C VAL A 24 2.65 -1.44 -1.14
N LEU A 25 3.82 -0.81 -1.02
CA LEU A 25 5.00 -1.16 -1.80
C LEU A 25 5.89 -2.08 -0.99
N ARG A 26 6.17 -3.28 -1.51
CA ARG A 26 7.14 -4.20 -0.92
C ARG A 26 8.56 -3.80 -1.33
N THR A 27 9.47 -3.77 -0.36
CA THR A 27 10.89 -3.49 -0.57
C THR A 27 11.77 -4.27 0.39
N ASP A 28 12.98 -4.61 -0.04
CA ASP A 28 14.01 -5.22 0.81
C ASP A 28 14.98 -4.17 1.39
N ALA A 29 14.85 -2.90 0.97
CA ALA A 29 15.68 -1.76 1.39
C ALA A 29 14.83 -0.66 2.05
N ILE A 30 13.98 -1.04 3.02
CA ILE A 30 12.99 -0.12 3.62
C ILE A 30 13.63 1.11 4.28
N GLU A 31 14.74 0.94 5.00
CA GLU A 31 15.44 2.03 5.69
C GLU A 31 16.07 3.03 4.71
N ASP A 32 16.69 2.52 3.64
CA ASP A 32 17.32 3.35 2.61
C ASP A 32 16.27 4.15 1.84
N LEU A 33 15.18 3.50 1.41
CA LEU A 33 14.09 4.17 0.73
C LEU A 33 13.39 5.19 1.63
N TYR A 34 13.13 4.84 2.89
CA TYR A 34 12.54 5.75 3.87
C TYR A 34 13.42 7.00 4.04
N THR A 35 14.73 6.81 4.23
CA THR A 35 15.69 7.92 4.40
C THR A 35 15.73 8.80 3.16
N LYS A 36 15.81 8.19 1.96
CA LYS A 36 15.83 8.89 0.67
C LYS A 36 14.60 9.79 0.49
N VAL A 37 13.40 9.26 0.73
CA VAL A 37 12.17 10.03 0.46
C VAL A 37 11.86 11.07 1.52
N VAL A 38 12.15 10.79 2.80
CA VAL A 38 12.00 11.78 3.88
C VAL A 38 12.95 12.95 3.69
N ALA A 39 14.19 12.70 3.23
CA ALA A 39 15.14 13.75 2.87
C ALA A 39 14.65 14.65 1.72
N GLN A 40 13.72 14.16 0.89
CA GLN A 40 13.05 14.92 -0.18
C GLN A 40 11.77 15.62 0.28
N GLY A 41 11.46 15.59 1.59
CA GLY A 41 10.30 16.24 2.18
C GLY A 41 9.00 15.43 2.11
N LEU A 42 9.06 14.15 1.74
CA LEU A 42 7.87 13.28 1.79
C LEU A 42 7.54 12.95 3.25
N GLY A 43 6.31 13.25 3.66
CA GLY A 43 5.77 12.93 5.00
C GLY A 43 5.43 11.45 5.20
N LEU A 44 6.37 10.55 4.91
CA LEU A 44 6.17 9.12 5.11
C LEU A 44 6.21 8.78 6.61
N GLY A 45 5.37 7.84 7.05
CA GLY A 45 5.35 7.40 8.44
C GLY A 45 6.63 6.68 8.86
N ARG A 46 6.95 6.72 10.16
CA ARG A 46 8.14 6.07 10.70
C ARG A 46 8.12 4.57 10.44
N VAL A 47 9.30 3.97 10.27
CA VAL A 47 9.42 2.52 10.20
C VAL A 47 9.12 1.90 11.58
N GLU A 48 8.18 0.96 11.61
CA GLU A 48 7.74 0.22 12.79
C GLU A 48 7.83 -1.29 12.53
N LYS A 49 8.12 -2.06 13.58
CA LYS A 49 8.13 -3.53 13.52
C LYS A 49 6.73 -4.07 13.81
N GLY A 50 6.25 -4.97 12.95
CA GLY A 50 5.03 -5.74 13.14
C GLY A 50 5.31 -7.23 13.32
N GLU A 51 4.41 -7.92 14.01
CA GLU A 51 4.45 -9.36 14.17
C GLU A 51 3.04 -9.95 14.25
N ARG A 52 2.88 -11.18 13.73
CA ARG A 52 1.65 -11.96 13.89
C ARG A 52 1.96 -13.44 13.98
N VAL A 53 1.43 -14.07 15.02
CA VAL A 53 1.44 -15.53 15.18
C VAL A 53 0.28 -16.13 14.36
N LYS A 54 0.58 -17.08 13.48
CA LYS A 54 -0.42 -17.85 12.73
C LYS A 54 -1.07 -18.92 13.63
N PRO A 55 -2.25 -19.46 13.27
CA PRO A 55 -2.86 -20.57 13.99
C PRO A 55 -1.95 -21.82 14.12
N ASP A 56 -1.03 -22.03 13.18
CA ASP A 56 -0.06 -23.14 13.19
C ASP A 56 1.19 -22.86 14.06
N GLY A 57 1.23 -21.72 14.76
CA GLY A 57 2.37 -21.31 15.59
C GLY A 57 3.50 -20.60 14.84
N THR A 58 3.46 -20.53 13.50
CA THR A 58 4.46 -19.80 12.72
C THR A 58 4.37 -18.31 13.02
N VAL A 59 5.52 -17.69 13.28
CA VAL A 59 5.62 -16.25 13.51
C VAL A 59 5.95 -15.53 12.20
N LEU A 60 5.07 -14.64 11.77
CA LEU A 60 5.35 -13.67 10.71
C LEU A 60 5.85 -12.37 11.34
N SER A 61 6.94 -11.83 10.84
CA SER A 61 7.49 -10.53 11.26
C SER A 61 7.80 -9.67 10.05
N TRP A 62 7.64 -8.36 10.20
CA TRP A 62 7.87 -7.41 9.13
C TRP A 62 8.23 -6.03 9.69
N TYR A 63 8.77 -5.19 8.82
CA TYR A 63 8.88 -3.76 9.02
C TYR A 63 7.88 -3.06 8.10
N LEU A 64 7.21 -2.02 8.58
CA LEU A 64 6.33 -1.19 7.75
C LEU A 64 6.56 0.29 8.08
N THR A 65 6.37 1.19 7.12
CA THR A 65 6.20 2.61 7.45
C THR A 65 4.78 2.85 7.95
N ASP A 66 4.60 3.61 9.03
CA ASP A 66 3.28 3.94 9.57
C ASP A 66 2.35 4.44 8.44
N PRO A 67 1.21 3.77 8.16
CA PRO A 67 0.34 4.11 7.06
C PRO A 67 -0.59 5.30 7.35
N TYR A 68 -0.70 5.79 8.60
CA TYR A 68 -1.61 6.88 8.97
C TYR A 68 -1.38 8.23 8.27
N PRO A 69 -0.14 8.66 7.94
CA PRO A 69 0.10 9.96 7.30
C PRO A 69 -0.54 10.12 5.92
N LEU A 70 -0.80 9.01 5.20
CA LEU A 70 -1.44 8.98 3.87
C LEU A 70 -1.05 10.13 2.93
N PRO A 71 0.24 10.29 2.58
CA PRO A 71 0.68 11.37 1.71
C PRO A 71 -0.10 11.36 0.39
N PHE A 72 -0.53 12.53 -0.07
CA PHE A 72 -1.34 12.69 -1.29
C PHE A 72 -2.60 11.80 -1.26
N ASP A 73 -3.34 11.82 -0.14
CA ASP A 73 -4.57 11.07 0.08
C ASP A 73 -4.42 9.54 0.05
N GLY A 74 -3.20 9.01 0.04
CA GLY A 74 -2.87 7.59 -0.16
C GLY A 74 -2.41 7.25 -1.58
N ALA A 75 -2.19 8.26 -2.44
CA ALA A 75 -1.55 8.06 -3.74
C ALA A 75 -0.08 7.65 -3.62
N ILE A 76 0.57 7.93 -2.49
CA ILE A 76 1.90 7.40 -2.18
C ILE A 76 1.75 6.18 -1.25
N PRO A 77 2.36 5.04 -1.58
CA PRO A 77 2.20 3.83 -0.78
C PRO A 77 3.00 3.97 0.52
N PHE A 78 2.52 3.30 1.56
CA PHE A 78 3.41 2.92 2.66
C PHE A 78 4.29 1.74 2.22
N LEU A 79 5.43 1.57 2.87
CA LEU A 79 6.41 0.53 2.58
C LEU A 79 6.21 -0.67 3.51
N ILE A 80 6.51 -1.85 3.01
CA ILE A 80 6.62 -3.07 3.81
C ILE A 80 7.87 -3.86 3.43
N SER A 81 8.57 -4.39 4.43
CA SER A 81 9.64 -5.36 4.25
C SER A 81 9.39 -6.58 5.13
N TRP A 82 9.41 -7.76 4.51
CA TRP A 82 9.24 -9.03 5.23
C TRP A 82 10.56 -9.53 5.85
N GLY A 83 11.71 -8.93 5.49
CA GLY A 83 13.02 -9.39 5.93
C GLY A 83 13.21 -10.89 5.68
N ASN A 84 13.60 -11.63 6.72
CA ASN A 84 13.78 -13.08 6.65
C ASN A 84 12.49 -13.89 6.94
N SER A 85 11.35 -13.23 7.12
CA SER A 85 10.10 -13.91 7.43
C SER A 85 9.52 -14.57 6.17
N PRO A 86 8.86 -15.75 6.30
CA PRO A 86 8.15 -16.36 5.17
C PRO A 86 7.12 -15.41 4.56
N HIS A 87 7.18 -15.20 3.24
CA HIS A 87 6.25 -14.30 2.57
C HIS A 87 4.81 -14.85 2.67
N PRO A 88 3.80 -14.05 3.11
CA PRO A 88 2.44 -14.57 3.33
C PRO A 88 1.79 -15.13 2.07
N ALA A 89 2.13 -14.60 0.90
CA ALA A 89 1.61 -15.10 -0.38
C ALA A 89 2.03 -16.54 -0.69
N ALA A 90 3.11 -17.06 -0.10
CA ALA A 90 3.55 -18.43 -0.32
C ALA A 90 2.54 -19.48 0.16
N SER A 91 1.65 -19.12 1.10
CA SER A 91 0.58 -19.97 1.60
C SER A 91 -0.82 -19.40 1.36
N ALA A 92 -0.94 -18.36 0.54
CA ALA A 92 -2.21 -17.72 0.26
C ALA A 92 -2.96 -18.47 -0.86
N PRO A 93 -4.30 -18.55 -0.80
CA PRO A 93 -5.09 -18.96 -1.96
C PRO A 93 -4.82 -18.03 -3.14
N ASP A 94 -4.87 -18.58 -4.36
CA ASP A 94 -4.79 -17.77 -5.57
C ASP A 94 -6.02 -16.85 -5.65
N ALA A 95 -5.76 -15.54 -5.63
CA ALA A 95 -6.76 -14.48 -5.73
C ALA A 95 -6.77 -13.81 -7.12
N GLY A 96 -5.92 -14.27 -8.03
CA GLY A 96 -5.71 -13.68 -9.35
C GLY A 96 -4.43 -12.83 -9.44
N LYS A 97 -4.25 -12.22 -10.61
CA LYS A 97 -3.07 -11.44 -10.98
C LYS A 97 -3.44 -9.98 -11.20
N LEU A 98 -2.76 -9.06 -10.51
CA LEU A 98 -2.85 -7.63 -10.81
C LEU A 98 -2.24 -7.37 -12.20
N THR A 99 -3.05 -6.93 -13.15
CA THR A 99 -2.63 -6.67 -14.54
C THR A 99 -2.46 -5.18 -14.82
N ARG A 100 -3.17 -4.32 -14.09
CA ARG A 100 -3.05 -2.87 -14.20
C ARG A 100 -3.32 -2.21 -12.87
N MET A 101 -2.58 -1.15 -12.60
CA MET A 101 -2.83 -0.21 -11.52
C MET A 101 -2.76 1.21 -12.07
N GLN A 102 -3.65 2.08 -11.61
CA GLN A 102 -3.69 3.49 -11.99
C GLN A 102 -4.11 4.34 -10.80
N ILE A 103 -3.53 5.53 -10.72
CA ILE A 103 -3.87 6.56 -9.75
C ILE A 103 -4.44 7.75 -10.50
N ASN A 104 -5.54 8.28 -10.02
CA ASN A 104 -6.07 9.57 -10.44
C ASN A 104 -5.88 10.56 -9.29
N HIS A 105 -5.33 11.74 -9.55
CA HIS A 105 -5.03 12.70 -8.48
C HIS A 105 -5.13 14.17 -8.96
N PRO A 106 -5.50 15.13 -8.09
CA PRO A 106 -5.46 16.56 -8.40
C PRO A 106 -4.08 17.10 -8.72
N HIS A 107 -3.02 16.45 -8.24
CA HIS A 107 -1.63 16.87 -8.43
C HIS A 107 -0.78 15.71 -8.96
N PRO A 108 -0.97 15.27 -10.21
CA PRO A 108 -0.33 14.06 -10.74
C PRO A 108 1.20 14.18 -10.82
N GLU A 109 1.74 15.35 -11.18
CA GLU A 109 3.18 15.60 -11.27
C GLU A 109 3.88 15.46 -9.90
N ALA A 110 3.25 15.95 -8.84
CA ALA A 110 3.77 15.82 -7.48
C ALA A 110 3.76 14.36 -7.01
N VAL A 111 2.72 13.60 -7.36
CA VAL A 111 2.65 12.17 -7.08
C VAL A 111 3.74 11.40 -7.84
N LEU A 112 3.85 11.64 -9.16
CA LEU A 112 4.85 11.01 -10.03
C LEU A 112 6.28 11.23 -9.50
N LYS A 113 6.63 12.46 -9.11
CA LYS A 113 7.94 12.77 -8.51
C LYS A 113 8.30 11.81 -7.37
N TYR A 114 7.36 11.53 -6.47
CA TYR A 114 7.62 10.64 -5.33
C TYR A 114 7.54 9.16 -5.70
N LEU A 115 6.70 8.77 -6.65
CA LEU A 115 6.70 7.41 -7.19
C LEU A 115 8.01 7.08 -7.91
N ASP A 116 8.59 8.02 -8.64
CA ASP A 116 9.91 7.87 -9.28
C ASP A 116 11.02 7.68 -8.23
N LEU A 117 10.96 8.41 -7.11
CA LEU A 117 11.90 8.23 -6.00
C LEU A 117 11.77 6.83 -5.35
N LEU A 118 10.58 6.24 -5.41
CA LEU A 118 10.28 4.89 -4.94
C LEU A 118 10.50 3.80 -6.00
N ASP A 119 10.93 4.17 -7.21
CA ASP A 119 11.08 3.27 -8.36
C ASP A 119 9.77 2.54 -8.75
N VAL A 120 8.65 3.27 -8.70
CA VAL A 120 7.31 2.75 -9.00
C VAL A 120 6.79 3.32 -10.32
N GLY A 121 6.72 2.48 -11.34
CA GLY A 121 6.11 2.80 -12.63
C GLY A 121 4.60 2.53 -12.65
N ILE A 122 3.79 3.50 -12.22
CA ILE A 122 2.32 3.44 -12.29
C ILE A 122 1.78 4.65 -13.07
N ILE A 123 0.70 4.43 -13.82
CA ILE A 123 0.02 5.51 -14.54
C ILE A 123 -0.65 6.44 -13.54
N VAL A 124 -0.33 7.73 -13.61
CA VAL A 124 -0.97 8.78 -12.80
C VAL A 124 -1.66 9.79 -13.72
N GLU A 125 -2.98 9.91 -13.63
CA GLU A 125 -3.78 10.83 -14.44
C GLU A 125 -4.32 12.00 -13.59
N LYS A 126 -4.49 13.16 -14.24
CA LYS A 126 -5.13 14.33 -13.61
C LYS A 126 -6.61 14.05 -13.39
N SER A 127 -7.09 14.33 -12.18
CA SER A 127 -8.51 14.23 -11.79
C SER A 127 -8.87 15.30 -10.76
N LEU A 128 -10.17 15.57 -10.56
CA LEU A 128 -10.64 16.48 -9.51
C LEU A 128 -10.50 15.89 -8.10
N THR A 129 -10.49 14.56 -8.00
CA THR A 129 -10.37 13.83 -6.72
C THR A 129 -9.41 12.67 -6.85
N PHE A 130 -8.84 12.24 -5.71
CA PHE A 130 -8.09 11.00 -5.64
C PHE A 130 -8.97 9.79 -5.98
N ASN A 131 -8.44 8.89 -6.79
CA ASN A 131 -9.00 7.56 -6.99
C ASN A 131 -7.89 6.53 -7.27
N LEU A 132 -8.07 5.31 -6.76
CA LEU A 132 -7.19 4.19 -7.06
C LEU A 132 -7.95 3.15 -7.89
N ILE A 133 -7.33 2.68 -8.96
CA ILE A 133 -7.93 1.73 -9.89
C ILE A 133 -7.00 0.53 -10.04
N ALA A 134 -7.57 -0.67 -9.93
CA ALA A 134 -6.85 -1.92 -10.17
C ALA A 134 -7.65 -2.85 -11.08
N GLU A 135 -6.98 -3.45 -12.05
CA GLU A 135 -7.51 -4.58 -12.82
C GLU A 135 -6.84 -5.86 -12.33
N ILE A 136 -7.67 -6.83 -11.95
CA ILE A 136 -7.23 -8.14 -11.48
C ILE A 136 -7.81 -9.19 -12.43
N GLU A 137 -6.93 -9.99 -13.02
CA GLU A 137 -7.31 -11.17 -13.78
C GLU A 137 -7.49 -12.35 -12.83
N THR A 138 -8.72 -12.87 -12.72
CA THR A 138 -9.06 -14.02 -11.87
C THR A 138 -9.49 -15.22 -12.73
N PRO A 139 -9.58 -16.42 -12.14
CA PRO A 139 -10.10 -17.59 -12.87
C PRO A 139 -11.54 -17.42 -13.39
N GLN A 140 -12.31 -16.48 -12.83
CA GLN A 140 -13.70 -16.18 -13.24
C GLN A 140 -13.78 -15.01 -14.24
N GLY A 141 -12.64 -14.42 -14.62
CA GLY A 141 -12.56 -13.31 -15.55
C GLY A 141 -11.93 -12.06 -14.94
N LYS A 142 -11.98 -10.95 -15.66
CA LYS A 142 -11.38 -9.68 -15.22
C LYS A 142 -12.28 -8.95 -14.23
N VAL A 143 -11.70 -8.50 -13.12
CA VAL A 143 -12.34 -7.68 -12.10
C VAL A 143 -11.70 -6.31 -12.09
N LEU A 144 -12.51 -5.27 -12.19
CA LEU A 144 -12.09 -3.88 -12.10
C LEU A 144 -12.52 -3.30 -10.75
N LEU A 145 -11.55 -2.89 -9.95
CA LEU A 145 -11.76 -2.24 -8.65
C LEU A 145 -11.46 -0.74 -8.79
N LYS A 146 -12.33 0.09 -8.22
CA LYS A 146 -12.28 1.56 -8.23
C LYS A 146 -12.82 2.10 -6.90
#